data_AF-A0A9W7FH47-F1
#
_entry.id   AF-A0A9W7FH47-F1
#
_cell.length_a   1.000
_cell.length_b   1.000
_cell.length_c   1.000
_cell.angle_alpha   90.00
_cell.angle_beta   90.00
_cell.angle_gamma   90.00
#
_symmetry.space_group_name_H-M   'P 1'
#
loop_
_entity.id
_entity.type
_entity.pdbx_description
1 polymer ?
#
loop_
_entity_poly.entity_id
_entity_poly.type
_entity_poly.pdbx_seq_one_letter_code
_entity_poly.pdbx_strand_id
1 'polypeptide(L)'
;MKLNTDFMVLLQARHPLEMGGLWWICNTCFGPIALIIVAFFVYEDFQVYSVVLATTFYVFSGAFLLNIDRRYLATFTTTISGHEDVRKIFNPNNSDRIRLEILGYCSYSYKTIRPQVKRFVVEKWNSEWSDEKTRPDWFRKRHEKMIPRSWKQDQQQADSPSKKFQVVPV
;
A
#
# COMPACT_ATOMS: atom_id res chain seq x y z
N MET A 1 5.61 -3.02 10.28
CA MET A 1 5.01 -4.25 9.73
C MET A 1 3.71 -4.46 10.49
N LYS A 2 2.55 -4.43 9.82
CA LYS A 2 1.26 -4.67 10.48
C LYS A 2 0.92 -6.15 10.31
N LEU A 3 0.71 -6.84 11.42
CA LEU A 3 0.33 -8.25 11.48
C LEU A 3 -1.19 -8.32 11.43
N ASN A 4 -1.74 -8.86 10.34
CA ASN A 4 -3.15 -9.23 10.27
C ASN A 4 -3.24 -10.75 10.36
N THR A 5 -3.91 -11.24 11.40
CA THR A 5 -4.24 -12.65 11.57
C THR A 5 -5.50 -12.95 10.79
N ASP A 6 -5.45 -13.89 9.85
CA ASP A 6 -6.62 -14.31 9.05
C ASP A 6 -7.44 -15.39 9.79
N PHE A 7 -8.70 -15.58 9.41
CA PHE A 7 -9.71 -16.42 10.08
C PHE A 7 -9.38 -17.93 10.12
N MET A 8 -8.33 -18.37 9.42
CA MET A 8 -7.86 -19.75 9.43
C MET A 8 -6.66 -20.02 10.35
N VAL A 9 -6.27 -19.08 11.23
CA VAL A 9 -5.13 -19.24 12.17
C VAL A 9 -3.80 -19.50 11.43
N LEU A 10 -3.75 -19.24 10.12
CA LEU A 10 -2.52 -19.28 9.33
C LEU A 10 -1.88 -17.89 9.36
N LEU A 11 -0.68 -17.82 9.94
CA LEU A 11 0.17 -16.63 9.96
C LEU A 11 0.64 -16.30 8.54
N GLN A 12 -0.15 -15.52 7.81
CA GLN A 12 0.26 -14.97 6.52
C GLN A 12 0.86 -13.57 6.73
N ALA A 13 2.19 -13.48 6.69
CA ALA A 13 2.87 -12.19 6.58
C ALA A 13 2.62 -11.61 5.18
N ARG A 14 1.48 -10.96 4.96
CA ARG A 14 1.11 -10.36 3.66
C ARG A 14 1.25 -8.85 3.65
N HIS A 15 1.72 -8.31 2.53
CA HIS A 15 1.78 -6.86 2.31
C HIS A 15 0.35 -6.28 2.27
N PRO A 16 0.05 -5.17 2.97
CA PRO A 16 -1.31 -4.66 3.17
C PRO A 16 -2.06 -4.18 1.91
N LEU A 17 -1.48 -4.37 0.72
CA LEU A 17 -2.00 -3.95 -0.58
C LEU A 17 -2.16 -5.10 -1.58
N GLU A 18 -1.89 -6.36 -1.21
CA GLU A 18 -1.94 -7.46 -2.18
C GLU A 18 -3.07 -8.45 -1.88
N MET A 19 -4.11 -8.37 -2.72
CA MET A 19 -5.06 -9.43 -3.09
C MET A 19 -5.75 -10.22 -1.95
N GLY A 20 -5.78 -9.69 -0.73
CA GLY A 20 -6.38 -10.39 0.42
C GLY A 20 -7.86 -10.71 0.20
N GLY A 21 -8.63 -9.74 -0.28
CA GLY A 21 -10.05 -9.95 -0.53
C GLY A 21 -10.34 -10.89 -1.71
N LEU A 22 -9.58 -10.79 -2.81
CA LEU A 22 -9.73 -11.71 -3.94
C LEU A 22 -9.40 -13.16 -3.54
N TRP A 23 -8.31 -13.34 -2.79
CA TRP A 23 -7.94 -14.67 -2.29
C TRP A 23 -8.98 -15.24 -1.33
N TRP A 24 -9.53 -14.39 -0.45
CA TRP A 24 -10.63 -14.77 0.44
C TRP A 24 -11.86 -15.21 -0.36
N ILE A 25 -12.24 -14.50 -1.44
CA ILE A 25 -13.35 -14.91 -2.32
C ILE A 25 -13.06 -16.27 -2.97
N CYS A 26 -11.87 -16.46 -3.55
CA CYS A 26 -11.50 -17.73 -4.15
C CYS A 26 -11.58 -18.88 -3.12
N ASN A 27 -11.01 -18.71 -1.93
CA ASN A 27 -11.06 -19.72 -0.87
C ASN A 27 -12.51 -20.00 -0.43
N THR A 28 -13.31 -18.94 -0.27
CA THR A 28 -14.72 -19.04 0.14
C THR A 28 -15.55 -19.80 -0.89
N CYS A 29 -15.26 -19.68 -2.18
CA CYS A 29 -15.93 -20.43 -3.23
C CYS A 29 -15.41 -21.86 -3.36
N PHE A 30 -14.09 -22.02 -3.55
CA PHE A 30 -13.49 -23.32 -3.90
C PHE A 30 -13.38 -24.29 -2.73
N GLY A 31 -13.17 -23.81 -1.51
CA GLY A 31 -12.98 -24.66 -0.33
C GLY A 31 -14.21 -25.55 -0.05
N PRO A 32 -15.40 -24.98 0.15
CA PRO A 32 -16.61 -25.77 0.41
C PRO A 32 -17.02 -26.65 -0.78
N ILE A 33 -16.80 -26.19 -2.03
CA ILE A 33 -17.05 -27.01 -3.23
C ILE A 33 -16.14 -28.24 -3.25
N ALA A 34 -14.84 -28.06 -2.99
CA ALA A 34 -13.89 -29.17 -2.93
C ALA A 34 -14.24 -30.16 -1.81
N LEU A 35 -14.68 -29.66 -0.64
CA LEU A 35 -15.17 -30.50 0.46
C LEU A 35 -16.34 -31.39 0.03
N ILE A 36 -17.33 -30.82 -0.67
CA ILE A 36 -18.48 -31.57 -1.18
C ILE A 36 -18.00 -32.61 -2.20
N ILE A 37 -17.16 -32.23 -3.17
CA ILE A 37 -16.64 -33.16 -4.18
C ILE A 37 -15.93 -34.34 -3.51
N VAL A 38 -15.01 -34.09 -2.57
CA VAL A 38 -14.30 -35.16 -1.88
C VAL A 38 -15.26 -36.07 -1.09
N ALA A 39 -16.25 -35.51 -0.41
CA ALA A 39 -17.24 -36.31 0.30
C ALA A 39 -18.07 -37.19 -0.66
N PHE A 40 -18.48 -36.66 -1.81
CA PHE A 40 -19.26 -37.43 -2.79
C PHE A 40 -18.47 -38.55 -3.47
N PHE A 41 -17.17 -38.36 -3.73
CA PHE A 41 -16.35 -39.34 -4.45
C PHE A 41 -15.56 -40.31 -3.56
N VAL A 42 -15.32 -39.97 -2.28
CA VAL A 42 -14.42 -40.74 -1.40
C VAL A 42 -15.14 -41.25 -0.14
N TYR A 43 -16.10 -40.50 0.39
CA TYR A 43 -16.67 -40.74 1.73
C TYR A 43 -18.20 -40.61 1.73
N GLU A 44 -18.90 -41.63 1.21
CA GLU A 44 -20.37 -41.64 1.08
C GLU A 44 -21.11 -41.33 2.40
N ASP A 45 -20.64 -41.89 3.52
CA ASP A 45 -21.23 -41.67 4.85
C ASP A 45 -21.13 -40.21 5.34
N PHE A 46 -20.22 -39.43 4.75
CA PHE A 46 -19.93 -38.05 5.16
C PHE A 46 -20.59 -37.00 4.26
N GLN A 47 -21.35 -37.40 3.24
CA GLN A 47 -22.01 -36.49 2.29
C GLN A 47 -22.97 -35.51 2.99
N VAL A 48 -23.79 -35.99 3.93
CA VAL A 48 -24.73 -35.11 4.65
C VAL A 48 -23.99 -34.09 5.50
N TYR A 49 -22.94 -34.52 6.21
CA TYR A 49 -22.14 -33.64 7.06
C TYR A 49 -21.37 -32.59 6.24
N SER A 50 -20.85 -32.96 5.06
CA SER A 50 -20.14 -32.02 4.18
C SER A 50 -21.06 -30.94 3.63
N VAL A 51 -22.29 -31.30 3.24
CA VAL A 51 -23.31 -30.34 2.78
C VAL A 51 -23.71 -29.39 3.91
N VAL A 52 -23.94 -29.91 5.12
CA VAL A 52 -24.27 -29.08 6.29
C VAL A 52 -23.14 -28.11 6.62
N LEU A 53 -21.89 -28.59 6.60
CA LEU A 53 -20.73 -27.75 6.91
C LEU A 53 -20.50 -26.68 5.84
N ALA A 54 -20.58 -27.03 4.55
CA ALA A 54 -20.47 -26.09 3.45
C ALA A 54 -21.57 -25.02 3.48
N THR A 55 -22.82 -25.44 3.72
CA THR A 55 -23.97 -24.52 3.83
C THR A 55 -23.78 -23.56 5.00
N THR A 56 -23.38 -24.07 6.17
CA THR A 56 -23.10 -23.26 7.35
C THR A 56 -22.00 -22.25 7.06
N PHE A 57 -20.91 -22.66 6.40
CA PHE A 57 -19.81 -21.78 6.03
C PHE A 57 -20.24 -20.66 5.08
N TYR A 58 -21.10 -20.94 4.09
CA TYR A 58 -21.64 -19.90 3.20
C TYR A 58 -22.57 -18.92 3.93
N VAL A 59 -23.38 -19.40 4.87
CA VAL A 59 -24.24 -18.54 5.70
C VAL A 59 -23.39 -17.57 6.53
N PHE A 60 -22.34 -18.06 7.19
CA PHE A 60 -21.42 -17.20 7.95
C PHE A 60 -20.65 -16.23 7.06
N SER A 61 -20.14 -16.69 5.92
CA SER A 61 -19.44 -15.84 4.95
C SER A 61 -20.35 -14.75 4.37
N GLY A 62 -21.61 -15.08 4.08
CA GLY A 62 -22.62 -14.13 3.63
C GLY A 62 -22.97 -13.12 4.72
N ALA A 63 -23.20 -13.57 5.96
CA ALA A 63 -23.46 -12.69 7.10
C ALA A 63 -22.29 -11.73 7.39
N PHE A 64 -21.05 -12.19 7.22
CA PHE A 64 -19.84 -11.37 7.29
C PHE A 64 -19.83 -10.28 6.22
N LEU A 65 -20.11 -10.62 4.96
CA LEU A 65 -20.18 -9.64 3.86
C LEU A 65 -21.32 -8.63 4.02
N LEU A 66 -22.41 -9.00 4.71
CA LEU A 66 -23.50 -8.09 5.03
C LEU A 66 -23.16 -7.15 6.21
N ASN A 67 -22.31 -7.60 7.14
CA ASN A 67 -21.89 -6.80 8.30
C ASN A 67 -20.69 -5.89 8.04
N ILE A 68 -19.88 -6.17 7.01
CA ILE A 68 -18.70 -5.36 6.72
C ILE A 68 -19.08 -3.97 6.18
N ASP A 69 -18.32 -2.95 6.57
CA ASP A 69 -18.47 -1.62 5.99
C ASP A 69 -18.22 -1.68 4.47
N ARG A 70 -19.17 -1.14 3.70
CA ARG A 70 -19.16 -1.13 2.23
C ARG A 70 -17.90 -0.49 1.64
N ARG A 71 -17.22 0.38 2.38
CA ARG A 71 -15.92 0.94 1.97
C ARG A 71 -14.84 -0.14 1.81
N TYR A 72 -14.90 -1.21 2.60
CA TYR A 72 -13.96 -2.33 2.52
C TYR A 72 -14.35 -3.33 1.44
N LEU A 73 -15.62 -3.40 1.03
CA LEU A 73 -16.04 -4.25 -0.11
C LEU A 73 -15.31 -3.85 -1.40
N ALA A 74 -15.06 -2.56 -1.61
CA ALA A 74 -14.27 -2.08 -2.75
C ALA A 74 -12.83 -2.64 -2.75
N THR A 75 -12.28 -2.94 -1.58
CA THR A 75 -10.95 -3.56 -1.44
C THR A 75 -10.94 -5.03 -1.89
N PHE A 76 -12.09 -5.72 -1.91
CA PHE A 76 -12.17 -7.09 -2.42
C PHE A 76 -12.05 -7.18 -3.94
N THR A 77 -12.56 -6.17 -4.65
CA THR A 77 -12.51 -6.10 -6.12
C THR A 77 -11.29 -5.37 -6.64
N THR A 78 -10.59 -4.64 -5.77
CA THR A 78 -9.43 -3.83 -6.17
C THR A 78 -8.17 -4.67 -6.16
N THR A 79 -7.54 -4.83 -7.31
CA THR A 79 -6.27 -5.55 -7.51
C THR A 79 -5.05 -4.62 -7.55
N ILE A 80 -5.20 -3.36 -7.14
CA ILE A 80 -4.12 -2.36 -7.18
C ILE A 80 -2.94 -2.87 -6.34
N SER A 81 -1.82 -3.17 -7.00
CA SER A 81 -0.58 -3.52 -6.32
C SER A 81 -0.03 -2.30 -5.58
N GLY A 82 0.71 -2.52 -4.49
CA GLY A 82 1.32 -1.42 -3.74
C GLY A 82 2.27 -0.55 -4.60
N HIS A 83 2.84 -1.09 -5.67
CA HIS A 83 3.62 -0.31 -6.63
C HIS A 83 2.76 0.60 -7.51
N GLU A 84 1.56 0.15 -7.88
CA GLU A 84 0.61 0.97 -8.64
C GLU A 84 0.00 2.07 -7.78
N ASP A 85 -0.28 1.79 -6.50
CA ASP A 85 -0.77 2.78 -5.54
C ASP A 85 0.23 3.93 -5.37
N VAL A 86 1.50 3.57 -5.17
CA VAL A 86 2.61 4.54 -5.09
C VAL A 86 2.74 5.38 -6.36
N ARG A 87 2.51 4.79 -7.55
CA ARG A 87 2.54 5.53 -8.82
C ARG A 87 1.32 6.44 -9.00
N LYS A 88 0.14 6.02 -8.52
CA LYS A 88 -1.08 6.85 -8.51
C LYS A 88 -0.92 8.05 -7.58
N ILE A 89 -0.32 7.87 -6.41
CA ILE A 89 -0.04 8.96 -5.46
C ILE A 89 0.97 9.95 -6.06
N PHE A 90 2.04 9.44 -6.68
CA PHE A 90 3.08 10.27 -7.32
C PHE A 90 2.76 10.65 -8.77
N ASN A 91 1.49 10.81 -9.12
CA ASN A 91 1.09 11.31 -10.43
C ASN A 91 1.33 12.84 -10.51
N PRO A 92 1.96 13.37 -11.58
CA PRO A 92 2.15 14.82 -11.76
C PRO A 92 0.87 15.66 -11.70
N ASN A 93 -0.29 15.05 -12.02
CA ASN A 93 -1.58 15.72 -11.97
C ASN A 93 -2.13 15.89 -10.53
N ASN A 94 -1.51 15.25 -9.54
CA ASN A 94 -1.93 15.36 -8.14
C ASN A 94 -1.32 16.60 -7.47
N SER A 95 -2.05 17.13 -6.49
CA SER A 95 -1.54 18.20 -5.61
C SER A 95 -0.23 17.78 -4.93
N ASP A 96 0.70 18.74 -4.79
CA ASP A 96 1.98 18.56 -4.11
C ASP A 96 1.84 17.96 -2.70
N ARG A 97 0.73 18.27 -2.01
CA ARG A 97 0.39 17.68 -0.70
C ARG A 97 0.26 16.16 -0.79
N ILE A 98 -0.52 15.66 -1.75
CA ILE A 98 -0.78 14.23 -1.95
C ILE A 98 0.53 13.54 -2.36
N ARG A 99 1.30 14.17 -3.24
CA ARG A 99 2.59 13.63 -3.67
C ARG A 99 3.59 13.51 -2.51
N LEU A 100 3.53 14.41 -1.51
CA LEU A 100 4.39 14.35 -0.33
C LEU A 100 3.99 13.25 0.67
N GLU A 101 2.71 12.84 0.70
CA GLU A 101 2.24 11.76 1.59
C GLU A 101 2.98 10.44 1.35
N ILE A 102 3.60 10.27 0.18
CA ILE A 102 4.48 9.14 -0.13
C ILE A 102 5.62 8.95 0.89
N LEU A 103 6.10 10.03 1.51
CA LEU A 103 7.15 9.96 2.55
C LEU A 103 6.65 9.34 3.86
N GLY A 104 5.33 9.26 4.05
CA GLY A 104 4.71 8.55 5.16
C GLY A 104 4.71 7.02 4.97
N TYR A 105 4.96 6.52 3.75
CA TYR A 105 5.05 5.09 3.47
C TYR A 105 6.45 4.53 3.82
N CYS A 106 6.54 3.20 3.93
CA CYS A 106 7.81 2.53 4.14
C CYS A 106 8.78 2.82 2.98
N SER A 107 10.05 3.05 3.27
CA SER A 107 11.09 3.35 2.27
C SER A 107 11.21 2.30 1.17
N TYR A 108 10.83 1.06 1.48
CA TYR A 108 10.79 -0.05 0.51
C TYR A 108 9.69 0.14 -0.54
N SER A 109 8.52 0.65 -0.15
CA SER A 109 7.33 0.73 -1.00
C SER A 109 7.53 1.64 -2.22
N TYR A 110 8.39 2.65 -2.11
CA TYR A 110 8.71 3.58 -3.20
C TYR A 110 10.17 3.50 -3.65
N LYS A 111 10.90 2.41 -3.37
CA LYS A 111 12.31 2.25 -3.73
C LYS A 111 12.57 2.51 -5.22
N THR A 112 11.68 2.05 -6.11
CA THR A 112 11.79 2.21 -7.57
C THR A 112 11.67 3.67 -8.00
N ILE A 113 10.77 4.45 -7.38
CA ILE A 113 10.55 5.86 -7.73
C ILE A 113 11.27 6.83 -6.79
N ARG A 114 12.04 6.32 -5.83
CA ARG A 114 12.80 7.11 -4.85
C ARG A 114 13.66 8.21 -5.48
N PRO A 115 14.35 8.02 -6.62
CA PRO A 115 15.08 9.11 -7.26
C PRO A 115 14.16 10.26 -7.71
N GLN A 116 12.97 9.95 -8.22
CA GLN A 116 11.99 10.95 -8.69
C GLN A 116 11.38 11.70 -7.49
N VAL A 117 11.03 10.98 -6.43
CA VAL A 117 10.54 11.57 -5.17
C VAL A 117 11.59 12.51 -4.57
N LYS A 118 12.87 12.07 -4.55
CA LYS A 118 13.98 12.92 -4.07
C LYS A 118 14.10 14.20 -4.87
N ARG A 119 14.07 14.13 -6.22
CA ARG A 119 14.13 15.30 -7.09
C ARG A 119 12.99 16.27 -6.82
N PHE A 120 11.76 15.77 -6.76
CA PHE A 120 10.57 16.58 -6.44
C PHE A 120 10.69 17.30 -5.09
N VAL A 121 11.12 16.58 -4.03
CA VAL A 121 11.28 17.17 -2.70
C VAL A 121 12.38 18.23 -2.70
N VAL A 122 13.49 17.99 -3.40
CA VAL A 122 14.60 18.96 -3.52
C VAL A 122 14.16 20.22 -4.26
N GLU A 123 13.51 20.06 -5.41
CA GLU A 123 13.03 21.17 -6.24
C GLU A 123 12.06 22.06 -5.45
N LYS A 124 11.06 21.45 -4.80
CA LYS A 124 10.08 22.18 -4.00
C LYS A 124 10.65 22.75 -2.70
N TRP A 125 11.65 22.11 -2.12
CA TRP A 125 12.37 22.65 -0.97
C TRP A 125 13.10 23.94 -1.34
N ASN A 126 13.75 23.97 -2.50
CA ASN A 126 14.53 25.11 -2.96
C ASN A 126 13.67 26.28 -3.47
N SER A 127 12.46 26.01 -3.98
CA SER A 127 11.57 27.08 -4.45
C SER A 127 10.67 27.64 -3.35
N GLU A 128 9.97 26.77 -2.61
CA GLU A 128 8.77 27.16 -1.86
C GLU A 128 8.78 26.71 -0.40
N TRP A 129 9.45 25.60 -0.02
CA TRP A 129 9.27 25.04 1.33
C TRP A 129 10.34 25.46 2.34
N SER A 130 11.51 25.92 1.87
CA SER A 130 12.61 26.40 2.73
C SER A 130 12.22 27.68 3.46
N ASP A 131 11.63 28.65 2.75
CA ASP A 131 11.32 29.96 3.31
C ASP A 131 9.98 29.96 4.04
N GLU A 132 9.97 30.52 5.26
CA GLU A 132 8.77 30.56 6.10
C GLU A 132 7.63 31.42 5.49
N LYS A 133 7.96 32.32 4.56
CA LYS A 133 7.00 33.19 3.86
C LYS A 133 6.32 32.56 2.64
N THR A 134 6.98 31.60 1.99
CA THR A 134 6.47 30.94 0.76
C THR A 134 5.95 29.53 1.03
N ARG A 135 6.12 29.03 2.26
CA ARG A 135 5.67 27.72 2.69
C ARG A 135 4.14 27.58 2.61
N PRO A 136 3.62 26.50 1.99
CA PRO A 136 2.18 26.26 1.94
C PRO A 136 1.56 26.00 3.32
N ASP A 137 0.33 26.46 3.56
CA ASP A 137 -0.39 26.32 4.84
C ASP A 137 -0.55 24.86 5.31
N TRP A 138 -0.59 23.92 4.36
CA TRP A 138 -0.69 22.50 4.65
C TRP A 138 0.66 21.88 5.08
N PHE A 139 1.79 22.53 4.81
CA PHE A 139 3.13 22.03 5.09
C PHE A 139 3.51 22.26 6.57
N ARG A 140 3.01 21.36 7.42
CA ARG A 140 3.29 21.36 8.88
C ARG A 140 4.65 20.75 9.24
N LYS A 141 5.14 21.04 10.46
CA LYS A 141 6.37 20.45 11.06
C LYS A 141 6.45 18.91 10.98
N ARG A 142 5.30 18.22 10.94
CA ARG A 142 5.26 16.76 10.76
C ARG A 142 5.88 16.32 9.43
N HIS A 143 5.57 17.04 8.34
CA HIS A 143 6.08 16.72 7.00
C HIS A 143 7.59 16.99 6.91
N GLU A 144 8.05 18.07 7.54
CA GLU A 144 9.47 18.39 7.59
C GLU A 144 10.31 17.29 8.26
N LYS A 145 9.78 16.68 9.34
CA LYS A 145 10.43 15.55 10.03
C LYS A 145 10.47 14.28 9.19
N MET A 146 9.54 14.11 8.24
CA MET A 146 9.50 12.94 7.35
C MET A 146 10.56 13.00 6.24
N ILE A 147 11.03 14.20 5.90
CA ILE A 147 12.07 14.38 4.89
C ILE A 147 13.41 13.86 5.43
N PRO A 148 14.06 12.88 4.76
CA PRO A 148 15.37 12.38 5.17
C PRO A 148 16.41 13.50 5.25
N ARG A 149 17.16 13.57 6.36
CA ARG A 149 18.21 14.57 6.56
C ARG A 149 19.27 14.54 5.46
N SER A 150 19.57 13.37 4.90
CA SER A 150 20.50 13.21 3.79
C SER A 150 20.10 14.00 2.54
N TRP A 151 18.80 14.17 2.27
CA TRP A 151 18.32 14.95 1.13
C TRP A 151 18.49 16.45 1.33
N LYS A 152 18.51 16.90 2.60
CA LYS A 152 18.83 18.28 2.98
C LYS A 152 20.34 18.55 2.95
N GLN A 153 21.18 17.55 3.28
CA GLN A 153 22.65 17.68 3.27
C GLN A 153 23.24 17.74 1.86
N ASP A 154 22.67 17.01 0.91
CA ASP A 154 23.05 17.13 -0.51
C ASP A 154 22.88 18.57 -1.05
N GLN A 155 22.00 19.39 -0.44
CA GLN A 155 21.88 20.81 -0.73
C GLN A 155 23.07 21.62 -0.22
N GLN A 156 23.49 21.39 1.03
CA GLN A 156 24.63 22.10 1.64
C GLN A 156 25.94 21.82 0.91
N GLN A 157 26.08 20.63 0.30
CA GLN A 157 27.23 20.30 -0.55
C GLN A 157 27.13 20.84 -1.98
N ALA A 158 25.92 21.10 -2.51
CA ALA A 158 25.72 21.72 -3.81
C ALA A 158 25.86 23.26 -3.77
N ASP A 159 25.48 23.89 -2.66
CA ASP A 159 25.66 25.33 -2.42
C ASP A 159 27.04 25.70 -1.87
N SER A 160 27.87 24.72 -1.51
CA SER A 160 29.25 24.97 -1.11
C SER A 160 30.06 25.52 -2.31
N PRO A 161 30.73 26.67 -2.18
CA PRO A 161 31.35 27.40 -3.30
C PRO A 161 32.45 26.62 -4.04
N SER A 162 32.96 25.52 -3.50
CA SER A 162 34.05 24.74 -4.11
C SER A 162 33.65 23.97 -5.37
N LYS A 163 32.36 23.65 -5.59
CA LYS A 163 31.88 22.91 -6.78
C LYS A 163 31.40 23.80 -7.93
N LYS A 164 31.01 25.06 -7.68
CA LYS A 164 30.54 25.99 -8.74
C LYS A 164 31.67 26.44 -9.69
N PHE A 165 32.94 26.28 -9.30
CA PHE A 165 34.10 26.67 -10.11
C PHE A 165 34.78 25.53 -10.89
N GLN A 166 34.27 24.29 -10.81
CA GLN A 166 34.75 23.19 -11.65
C GLN A 166 33.84 23.00 -12.87
N VAL A 167 33.70 24.04 -13.69
CA VAL A 167 33.33 23.87 -15.10
C VAL A 167 34.65 23.94 -15.87
N VAL A 168 35.17 22.76 -16.19
CA VAL A 168 36.39 22.58 -16.99
C VAL A 168 36.10 23.06 -18.41
N PRO A 169 36.87 24.01 -18.99
CA PRO A 169 36.80 24.28 -20.41
C PRO A 169 37.46 23.12 -21.17
N VAL A 170 36.77 22.63 -22.20
CA VAL A 170 37.34 21.73 -23.22
C VAL A 170 38.18 22.54 -24.19
#